data_AF-A0A1M3R214-F1
#
_entry.id   AF-A0A1M3R214-F1
#
_cell.length_a   1.000
_cell.length_b   1.000
_cell.length_c   1.000
_cell.angle_alpha   90.00
_cell.angle_beta   90.00
_cell.angle_gamma   90.00
#
_symmetry.space_group_name_H-M   'P 1'
#
loop_
_entity.id
_entity.type
_entity.pdbx_description
1 polymer ?
#
loop_
_entity_poly.entity_id
_entity_poly.type
_entity_poly.pdbx_seq_one_letter_code
_entity_poly.pdbx_strand_id
1 'polypeptide(L)'
;MKITFTDFYHKQRLKVKEKITWTFKLIETIQQVPADYLEHMAGTDGLYEIRVKFGSDIFRIFCFFDEGKIVVLANGFHKKTQKTPKTEIEKALKIKEEYESEKQHKNT
;
A
#
# COMPACT_ATOMS: atom_id res chain seq x y z
N MET A 1 -8.98 -3.24 -17.55
CA MET A 1 -9.60 -3.57 -16.24
C MET A 1 -8.52 -3.36 -15.17
N LYS A 2 -8.45 -2.17 -14.55
CA LYS A 2 -7.47 -1.88 -13.48
C LYS A 2 -7.94 -2.62 -12.22
N ILE A 3 -7.32 -3.76 -11.89
CA ILE A 3 -7.61 -4.55 -10.70
C ILE A 3 -7.03 -3.76 -9.52
N THR A 4 -7.88 -2.97 -8.87
CA THR A 4 -7.46 -2.00 -7.86
C THR A 4 -7.52 -2.63 -6.46
N PHE A 5 -6.85 -1.99 -5.50
CA PHE A 5 -6.91 -2.29 -4.06
C PHE A 5 -8.35 -2.55 -3.57
N THR A 6 -9.32 -1.89 -4.20
CA THR A 6 -10.76 -2.10 -4.07
C THR A 6 -11.15 -3.58 -4.06
N ASP A 7 -10.70 -4.40 -5.01
CA ASP A 7 -11.11 -5.81 -5.09
C ASP A 7 -10.54 -6.62 -3.92
N PHE A 8 -9.29 -6.35 -3.56
CA PHE A 8 -8.67 -6.95 -2.37
C PHE A 8 -9.45 -6.56 -1.11
N TYR A 9 -9.75 -5.28 -0.94
CA TYR A 9 -10.46 -4.74 0.21
C TYR A 9 -11.87 -5.33 0.32
N HIS A 10 -12.64 -5.38 -0.78
CA HIS A 10 -14.02 -5.87 -0.79
C HIS A 10 -14.14 -7.36 -0.43
N LYS A 11 -13.12 -8.17 -0.76
CA LYS A 11 -13.05 -9.60 -0.40
C LYS A 11 -12.76 -9.84 1.08
N GLN A 12 -12.31 -8.83 1.83
CA GLN A 12 -11.99 -8.99 3.26
C GLN A 12 -13.24 -9.05 4.14
N ARG A 13 -13.11 -9.71 5.30
CA ARG A 13 -14.12 -9.70 6.36
C ARG A 13 -14.30 -8.29 6.92
N LEU A 14 -15.50 -7.99 7.45
CA LEU A 14 -15.83 -6.66 7.98
C LEU A 14 -14.79 -6.13 8.98
N LYS A 15 -14.39 -6.95 9.96
CA LYS A 15 -13.36 -6.55 10.95
C LYS A 15 -11.99 -6.26 10.36
N VAL A 16 -11.62 -6.95 9.27
CA VAL A 16 -10.37 -6.70 8.56
C VAL A 16 -10.46 -5.38 7.80
N LYS A 17 -11.58 -5.11 7.14
CA LYS A 17 -11.87 -3.82 6.48
C LYS A 17 -11.75 -2.67 7.48
N GLU A 18 -12.41 -2.78 8.64
CA GLU A 18 -12.34 -1.80 9.72
C GLU A 18 -10.89 -1.56 10.18
N LYS A 19 -10.10 -2.64 10.33
CA LYS A 19 -8.70 -2.52 10.74
C LYS A 19 -7.82 -1.86 9.66
N ILE A 20 -8.07 -2.15 8.39
CA ILE A 20 -7.39 -1.51 7.25
C ILE A 20 -7.69 -0.01 7.26
N THR A 21 -8.98 0.38 7.31
CA THR A 21 -9.41 1.77 7.33
C THR A 21 -8.85 2.53 8.53
N TRP A 22 -8.86 1.90 9.72
CA TRP A 22 -8.27 2.49 10.92
C TRP A 22 -6.76 2.73 10.76
N THR A 23 -6.04 1.79 10.15
CA THR A 23 -4.60 1.92 9.91
C THR A 23 -4.29 3.05 8.93
N PHE A 24 -5.07 3.19 7.85
CA PHE A 24 -4.92 4.33 6.93
C PHE A 24 -5.15 5.66 7.63
N LYS A 25 -6.22 5.77 8.41
CA LYS A 25 -6.50 6.97 9.20
C LYS A 25 -5.37 7.29 10.18
N LEU A 26 -4.80 6.29 10.83
CA LEU A 26 -3.64 6.47 11.72
C LEU A 26 -2.47 7.10 10.95
N ILE A 27 -2.11 6.55 9.79
CA ILE A 27 -1.02 7.04 8.95
C ILE A 27 -1.26 8.48 8.49
N GLU A 28 -2.49 8.82 8.13
CA GLU A 28 -2.86 10.19 7.71
C GLU A 28 -2.87 11.20 8.85
N THR A 29 -3.05 10.73 10.10
CA THR A 29 -3.23 11.61 11.27
C THR A 29 -1.92 11.94 11.98
N ILE A 30 -0.95 11.02 11.96
CA ILE A 30 0.30 11.17 12.72
C ILE A 30 1.47 11.49 11.80
N GLN A 31 2.28 12.47 12.19
CA GLN A 31 3.43 12.90 11.40
C GLN A 31 4.56 11.85 11.35
N GLN A 32 4.74 11.08 12.43
CA GLN A 32 5.72 10.01 12.53
C GLN A 32 5.00 8.69 12.77
N VAL A 33 4.88 7.89 11.72
CA VAL A 33 4.22 6.59 11.79
C VAL A 33 5.21 5.54 12.31
N PRO A 34 4.85 4.74 13.32
CA PRO A 34 5.68 3.62 13.75
C PRO A 34 5.92 2.61 12.62
N ALA A 35 7.12 2.04 12.57
CA ALA A 35 7.50 1.00 11.60
C ALA A 35 6.60 -0.26 11.64
N ASP A 36 5.87 -0.44 12.74
CA ASP A 36 4.85 -1.49 12.86
C ASP A 36 3.65 -1.31 11.94
N TYR A 37 3.39 -0.09 11.46
CA TYR A 37 2.27 0.27 10.59
C TYR A 37 2.70 0.74 9.21
N LEU A 38 3.86 1.40 9.09
CA LEU A 38 4.38 1.90 7.82
C LEU A 38 5.89 1.77 7.79
N GLU A 39 6.42 1.05 6.79
CA GLU A 39 7.85 0.87 6.62
C GLU A 39 8.28 1.27 5.21
N HIS A 40 9.38 2.02 5.09
CA HIS A 40 9.93 2.36 3.77
C HIS A 40 10.60 1.13 3.15
N MET A 41 10.37 0.91 1.85
CA MET A 41 11.00 -0.18 1.13
C MET A 41 12.43 0.21 0.75
N ALA A 42 13.41 -0.36 1.47
CA ALA A 42 14.82 -0.08 1.20
C ALA A 42 15.21 -0.41 -0.25
N GLY A 43 15.91 0.52 -0.90
CA GLY A 43 16.35 0.38 -2.30
C GLY A 43 15.28 0.75 -3.34
N THR A 44 14.17 1.36 -2.92
CA THR A 44 13.17 1.93 -3.82
C THR A 44 13.05 3.44 -3.59
N ASP A 45 12.65 4.18 -4.62
CA ASP A 45 12.38 5.60 -4.50
C ASP A 45 10.91 5.82 -4.11
N GLY A 46 10.66 6.14 -2.83
CA GLY A 46 9.35 6.58 -2.33
C GLY A 46 8.27 5.50 -2.29
N LEU A 47 8.62 4.21 -2.24
CA LEU A 47 7.68 3.11 -2.01
C LEU A 47 7.68 2.70 -0.54
N TYR A 48 6.49 2.49 0.01
CA TYR A 48 6.26 2.14 1.41
C TYR A 48 5.35 0.93 1.51
N GLU A 49 5.47 0.20 2.62
CA GLU A 49 4.62 -0.94 2.99
C GLU A 49 3.80 -0.59 4.23
N ILE A 50 2.48 -0.59 4.07
CA ILE A 50 1.52 -0.51 5.18
C ILE A 50 1.29 -1.91 5.74
N ARG A 51 1.41 -2.03 7.06
CA ARG A 51 1.24 -3.27 7.81
C ARG A 51 -0.03 -3.25 8.62
N VAL A 52 -0.97 -4.11 8.25
CA VAL A 52 -2.23 -4.29 8.97
C VAL A 52 -2.20 -5.66 9.66
N LYS A 53 -1.99 -5.65 10.98
CA LYS A 53 -2.03 -6.86 11.81
C LYS A 53 -3.46 -7.05 12.35
N PHE A 54 -4.05 -8.22 12.11
CA PHE A 54 -5.37 -8.60 12.65
C PHE A 54 -5.36 -10.06 13.09
N GLY A 55 -5.35 -10.30 14.41
CA GLY A 55 -5.15 -11.63 14.96
C GLY A 55 -3.79 -12.19 14.55
N SER A 56 -3.78 -13.39 13.95
CA SER A 56 -2.58 -14.02 13.38
C SER A 56 -2.25 -13.56 11.95
N ASP A 57 -3.17 -12.83 11.30
CA ASP A 57 -2.99 -12.40 9.92
C ASP A 57 -2.25 -11.06 9.84
N ILE A 58 -1.34 -10.95 8.87
CA ILE A 58 -0.64 -9.71 8.55
C ILE A 58 -0.85 -9.43 7.07
N PHE A 59 -1.53 -8.33 6.78
CA PHE A 59 -1.73 -7.82 5.44
C PHE A 59 -0.69 -6.73 5.16
N ARG A 60 -0.06 -6.83 4.00
CA ARG A 60 0.90 -5.84 3.51
C ARG A 60 0.33 -5.16 2.29
N ILE A 61 0.31 -3.85 2.32
CA ILE A 61 -0.28 -3.02 1.26
C ILE A 61 0.79 -2.04 0.84
N PHE A 62 1.18 -2.05 -0.43
CA PHE A 62 2.13 -1.07 -0.94
C PHE A 62 1.45 0.28 -1.15
N CYS A 63 2.17 1.35 -0.84
CA CYS A 63 1.74 2.70 -1.09
C CYS A 63 2.91 3.62 -1.40
N PHE A 64 2.61 4.77 -1.97
CA PHE A 64 3.52 5.90 -2.07
C PHE A 64 2.77 7.17 -1.66
N PHE A 65 3.51 8.25 -1.44
CA PHE A 65 2.93 9.54 -1.13
C PHE A 65 3.01 10.45 -2.35
N ASP A 66 1.89 11.06 -2.70
CA ASP A 66 1.80 12.09 -3.73
C ASP A 66 1.16 13.34 -3.12
N GLU A 67 1.87 14.46 -3.12
CA GLU A 67 1.41 15.75 -2.55
C GLU A 67 0.83 15.63 -1.11
N GLY A 68 1.44 14.77 -0.28
CA GLY A 68 0.99 14.52 1.09
C GLY A 68 -0.22 13.60 1.23
N LYS A 69 -0.72 13.02 0.13
CA LYS A 69 -1.79 12.00 0.12
C LYS A 69 -1.20 10.62 -0.09
N ILE A 70 -1.81 9.62 0.54
CA ILE A 70 -1.44 8.21 0.36
C ILE A 70 -2.06 7.70 -0.94
N VAL A 71 -1.23 7.23 -1.85
CA VAL A 71 -1.66 6.50 -3.05
C VAL A 71 -1.35 5.02 -2.87
N VAL A 72 -2.40 4.19 -2.89
CA VAL A 72 -2.30 2.75 -2.62
C VAL A 72 -2.06 1.97 -3.92
N LEU A 73 -0.93 1.28 -3.97
CA LEU A 73 -0.50 0.44 -5.08
C LEU A 73 -0.91 -1.00 -4.78
N ALA A 74 -1.92 -1.48 -5.50
CA ALA A 74 -2.58 -2.73 -5.19
C ALA A 74 -1.62 -3.94 -5.28
N ASN A 75 -1.42 -4.61 -4.15
CA ASN A 75 -1.49 -6.08 -3.98
C ASN A 75 -1.42 -6.41 -2.50
N GLY A 76 -2.57 -6.40 -1.83
CA GLY A 76 -2.70 -6.93 -0.48
C GLY A 76 -2.47 -8.45 -0.52
N PHE A 77 -1.28 -8.92 -0.16
CA PHE A 77 -1.01 -10.35 -0.10
C PHE A 77 -1.12 -10.85 1.35
N HIS A 78 -1.84 -11.95 1.55
CA HIS A 78 -1.73 -12.72 2.78
C HIS A 78 -0.30 -13.28 2.85
N LYS A 79 0.39 -13.03 3.96
CA LYS A 79 1.73 -13.57 4.20
C LYS A 79 1.68 -15.10 4.19
N LYS A 80 2.07 -15.74 3.08
CA LYS A 80 2.48 -17.16 3.05
C LYS A 80 4.01 -17.31 3.09
N THR A 81 4.77 -16.24 2.87
CA THR A 81 6.23 -16.25 2.81
C THR A 81 6.87 -15.13 3.64
N GLN A 82 8.09 -15.38 4.14
CA GLN A 82 8.81 -14.47 5.03
C GLN A 82 9.27 -13.18 4.32
N LYS A 83 9.62 -13.29 3.02
CA LYS A 83 10.07 -12.20 2.16
C LYS A 83 8.98 -11.77 1.17
N THR A 84 8.90 -10.48 0.89
CA THR A 84 8.05 -9.93 -0.16
C THR A 84 8.61 -10.31 -1.53
N PRO A 85 7.82 -10.92 -2.44
CA PRO A 85 8.31 -11.31 -3.75
C PRO A 85 8.78 -10.09 -4.56
N LYS A 86 9.96 -10.19 -5.20
CA LYS A 86 10.50 -9.11 -6.04
C LYS A 86 9.55 -8.69 -7.15
N THR A 87 8.82 -9.64 -7.72
CA THR A 87 7.82 -9.41 -8.77
C THR A 87 6.69 -8.48 -8.34
N GLU A 88 6.34 -8.46 -7.05
CA GLU A 88 5.29 -7.58 -6.52
C GLU A 88 5.82 -6.16 -6.33
N ILE A 89 7.10 -6.02 -5.95
CA ILE A 89 7.78 -4.73 -5.85
C ILE A 89 7.90 -4.10 -7.24
N GLU A 90 8.34 -4.88 -8.24
CA GLU A 90 8.46 -4.42 -9.64
C GLU A 90 7.12 -3.96 -10.22
N LYS A 91 6.02 -4.69 -9.94
CA LYS A 91 4.67 -4.27 -10.32
C LYS A 91 4.29 -2.95 -9.65
N ALA A 92 4.55 -2.80 -8.35
CA ALA A 92 4.22 -1.58 -7.62
C ALA A 92 4.98 -0.38 -8.20
N LEU A 93 6.28 -0.53 -8.50
CA LEU A 93 7.10 0.50 -9.14
C LEU A 93 6.56 0.88 -10.53
N LYS A 94 6.20 -0.11 -11.37
CA LYS A 94 5.63 0.16 -12.68
C LYS A 94 4.31 0.93 -12.60
N ILE A 95 3.43 0.57 -11.66
CA ILE A 95 2.15 1.29 -11.47
C ILE A 95 2.40 2.72 -10.98
N LYS A 96 3.42 2.94 -10.14
CA LYS A 96 3.83 4.28 -9.72
C LYS A 96 4.31 5.11 -10.91
N GLU A 97 5.21 4.57 -11.73
CA GLU A 97 5.70 5.26 -12.95
C GLU A 97 4.56 5.60 -13.92
N GLU A 98 3.62 4.66 -14.13
CA GLU A 98 2.43 4.90 -14.96
C GLU A 98 1.56 6.03 -14.38
N TYR A 99 1.34 6.05 -13.06
CA TYR A 99 0.58 7.11 -12.39
C TYR A 99 1.24 8.49 -12.55
N GLU A 100 2.55 8.59 -12.30
CA GLU A 100 3.30 9.83 -12.41
C GLU A 100 3.34 10.35 -13.85
N SER A 101 3.50 9.44 -14.83
CA SER A 101 3.48 9.78 -16.25
C SER A 101 2.09 10.27 -16.71
N GLU A 102 1.02 9.59 -16.29
CA GLU A 102 -0.37 10.02 -16.55
C GLU A 102 -0.65 11.41 -15.94
N LYS A 103 -0.09 11.71 -14.76
CA LYS A 103 -0.25 13.01 -14.08
C LYS A 103 0.47 14.13 -14.82
N GLN A 104 1.69 13.91 -15.30
CA GLN A 104 2.44 14.89 -16.08
C GLN A 104 1.73 15.24 -17.40
N HIS A 105 1.15 14.25 -18.09
CA HIS A 105 0.39 14.48 -19.33
C HIS A 105 -0.92 15.25 -19.14
N LYS A 106 -1.52 15.22 -17.95
CA LYS A 106 -2.74 16.00 -17.65
C LYS A 106 -2.48 17.44 -17.23
N ASN A 107 -1.25 17.74 -16.83
CA ASN A 107 -0.82 19.05 -16.38
C ASN A 107 -0.10 19.85 -17.49
N THR A 108 -0.03 19.31 -18.71
CA THR A 108 0.48 19.95 -19.93
C THR A 108 -0.67 20.20 -20.89
#